data_AF-A0A914Q8D3-F1
#
_entry.id   AF-A0A914Q8D3-F1
#
_cell.length_a   1.000
_cell.length_b   1.000
_cell.length_c   1.000
_cell.angle_alpha   90.00
_cell.angle_beta   90.00
_cell.angle_gamma   90.00
#
_symmetry.space_group_name_H-M   'P 1'
#
loop_
_entity.id
_entity.type
_entity.pdbx_description
1 polymer ?
#
loop_
_entity_poly.entity_id
_entity_poly.type
_entity_poly.pdbx_seq_one_letter_code
_entity_poly.pdbx_strand_id
1 'polypeptide(L)'
;MDGLIDNNRDYNSGENIVCYKSGEDIVASGFCLFLQDTKGSVKGGKIFELLNHLLEHGCKGCGSVPVDFPGSNDPGNGILTMNYVGGTRGCEGLC
;
A
#
# COMPACT_ATOMS: atom_id res chain seq x y z
N MET A 1 10.30 -10.58 -6.59
CA MET A 1 9.97 -9.20 -6.15
C MET A 1 10.54 -8.92 -4.75
N ASP A 2 11.57 -9.65 -4.29
CA ASP A 2 12.31 -9.24 -3.09
C ASP A 2 13.08 -7.95 -3.37
N GLY A 3 12.96 -6.97 -2.46
CA GLY A 3 13.76 -5.75 -2.47
C GLY A 3 13.13 -4.50 -3.10
N LEU A 4 11.85 -4.54 -3.48
CA LEU A 4 11.15 -3.35 -4.01
C LEU A 4 10.53 -2.47 -2.91
N ILE A 5 10.26 -2.99 -1.72
CA ILE A 5 9.88 -2.23 -0.53
C ILE A 5 11.01 -2.44 0.50
N ASP A 6 11.50 -1.37 1.14
CA ASP A 6 12.53 -1.52 2.19
C ASP A 6 11.93 -2.24 3.40
N ASN A 7 12.37 -3.49 3.61
CA ASN A 7 11.86 -4.36 4.66
C ASN A 7 12.05 -3.79 6.08
N ASN A 8 13.06 -2.96 6.29
CA ASN A 8 13.45 -2.46 7.61
C ASN A 8 12.82 -1.10 7.93
N ARG A 9 12.33 -0.38 6.92
CA ARG A 9 11.65 0.90 7.09
C ARG A 9 10.27 0.71 7.71
N ASP A 10 9.94 1.66 8.58
CA ASP A 10 8.60 1.86 9.13
C ASP A 10 7.82 2.80 8.23
N TYR A 11 6.63 2.37 7.80
CA TYR A 11 5.70 3.17 7.01
C TYR A 11 4.49 3.52 7.87
N ASN A 12 3.98 4.73 7.72
CA ASN A 12 2.89 5.25 8.54
C ASN A 12 1.55 5.32 7.77
N SER A 13 0.46 5.49 8.51
CA SER A 13 -0.84 5.75 7.90
C SER A 13 -0.81 7.02 7.04
N GLY A 14 -1.42 6.96 5.86
CA GLY A 14 -1.50 8.06 4.89
C GLY A 14 -0.27 8.25 4.01
N GLU A 15 0.79 7.45 4.23
CA GLU A 15 2.00 7.43 3.44
C GLU A 15 1.80 6.59 2.16
N ASN A 16 2.15 7.19 1.01
CA ASN A 16 2.20 6.45 -0.26
C ASN A 16 3.51 5.67 -0.32
N ILE A 17 3.40 4.35 -0.52
CA ILE A 17 4.52 3.41 -0.49
C ILE A 17 4.96 3.11 -1.93
N VAL A 18 4.01 2.77 -2.79
CA VAL A 18 4.27 2.55 -4.22
C VAL A 18 3.17 3.22 -5.00
N CYS A 19 3.49 4.01 -6.02
CA CYS A 19 2.49 4.58 -6.92
C CYS A 19 2.83 4.34 -8.38
N TYR A 20 1.82 4.03 -9.19
CA TYR A 20 1.90 4.01 -10.63
C TYR A 20 0.94 5.07 -11.18
N LYS A 21 1.52 6.08 -11.84
CA LYS A 21 0.77 7.19 -12.44
C LYS A 21 -0.13 6.67 -13.55
N SER A 22 -1.31 7.28 -13.66
CA SER A 22 -2.21 7.08 -14.79
C SER A 22 -2.20 8.37 -15.62
N GLY A 23 -1.47 8.36 -16.74
CA GLY A 23 -1.38 9.50 -17.66
C GLY A 23 -0.35 10.57 -17.29
N GLU A 24 -0.31 11.64 -18.10
CA GLU A 24 0.53 12.83 -17.92
C GLU A 24 -0.26 13.99 -17.28
N ASP A 25 -1.13 13.69 -16.32
CA ASP A 25 -1.99 14.70 -15.72
C ASP A 25 -1.18 15.69 -14.86
N ILE A 26 -1.58 16.97 -14.94
CA ILE A 26 -1.02 18.09 -14.16
C ILE A 26 -1.16 17.84 -12.65
N VAL A 27 -2.21 17.13 -12.26
CA VAL A 27 -2.36 16.46 -10.97
C VAL A 27 -1.86 15.04 -11.16
N ALA A 28 -0.67 14.72 -10.62
CA ALA A 28 -0.12 13.36 -10.68
C ALA A 28 -1.11 12.37 -10.06
N SER A 29 -2.00 11.79 -10.85
CA SER A 29 -3.03 10.83 -10.43
C SER A 29 -2.52 9.42 -10.74
N GLY A 30 -3.06 8.42 -10.06
CA GLY A 30 -2.58 7.05 -10.26
C GLY A 30 -3.08 6.08 -9.22
N PHE A 31 -2.67 4.83 -9.34
CA PHE A 31 -2.92 3.84 -8.29
C PHE A 31 -1.75 3.84 -7.33
N CYS A 32 -2.07 3.86 -6.04
CA CYS A 32 -1.08 3.84 -4.97
C CYS A 32 -1.38 2.73 -3.97
N LEU A 33 -0.29 2.14 -3.46
CA LEU A 33 -0.25 1.33 -2.24
C LEU A 33 0.00 2.26 -1.05
N PHE A 34 -0.86 2.22 -0.04
CA PHE A 34 -0.74 3.05 1.16
C PHE A 34 -1.43 2.39 2.37
N LEU A 35 -1.00 2.79 3.57
CA LEU A 35 -1.63 2.35 4.82
C LEU A 35 -2.76 3.29 5.22
N GLN A 36 -3.86 2.76 5.73
CA GLN A 36 -4.98 3.53 6.28
C GLN A 36 -5.32 3.06 7.70
N ASP A 37 -5.69 4.02 8.55
CA ASP A 37 -6.20 3.78 9.90
C ASP A 37 -5.30 2.88 10.78
N THR A 38 -3.99 2.90 10.57
CA THR A 38 -3.05 2.11 11.38
C THR A 38 -2.81 2.78 12.73
N LYS A 39 -2.83 2.00 13.80
CA LYS A 39 -2.55 2.48 15.17
C LYS A 39 -1.06 2.76 15.45
N GLY A 40 -0.20 2.50 14.48
CA GLY A 40 1.26 2.70 14.51
C GLY A 40 1.87 2.53 13.13
N SER A 41 3.21 2.44 13.07
CA SER A 41 3.91 2.12 11.84
C SER A 41 3.85 0.62 11.52
N VAL A 42 4.00 0.29 10.24
CA VAL A 42 4.12 -1.10 9.76
C VAL A 42 5.47 -1.26 9.08
N LYS A 43 6.18 -2.34 9.39
CA LYS A 43 7.46 -2.67 8.74
C LYS A 43 7.24 -3.05 7.28
N GLY A 44 8.14 -2.59 6.41
CA GLY A 44 8.07 -2.89 4.97
C GLY A 44 8.00 -4.38 4.65
N GLY A 45 8.67 -5.23 5.44
CA GLY A 45 8.60 -6.68 5.26
C GLY A 45 7.17 -7.21 5.42
N LYS A 46 6.42 -6.68 6.41
CA LYS A 46 5.01 -7.02 6.60
C LYS A 46 4.13 -6.49 5.46
N ILE A 47 4.42 -5.28 4.97
CA ILE A 47 3.70 -4.70 3.84
C ILE A 47 3.87 -5.56 2.59
N PHE A 48 5.08 -6.08 2.34
CA PHE A 48 5.34 -6.98 1.23
C PHE A 48 4.54 -8.29 1.33
N GLU A 49 4.48 -8.90 2.52
CA GLU A 49 3.62 -10.08 2.76
C GLU A 49 2.14 -9.79 2.46
N LEU A 50 1.62 -8.67 2.96
CA LEU A 50 0.24 -8.26 2.76
C LEU A 50 -0.08 -7.96 1.29
N LEU A 51 0.86 -7.35 0.56
CA LEU A 51 0.73 -7.16 -0.88
C LEU A 51 0.62 -8.49 -1.62
N ASN A 52 1.40 -9.50 -1.25
CA ASN A 52 1.28 -10.84 -1.84
C ASN A 52 -0.10 -11.43 -1.59
N HIS A 53 -0.69 -11.27 -0.41
CA HIS A 53 -2.07 -11.70 -0.15
C HIS A 53 -3.10 -11.01 -1.04
N LEU A 54 -2.94 -9.72 -1.34
CA LEU A 54 -3.81 -9.03 -2.29
C LEU A 54 -3.69 -9.63 -3.69
N LEU A 55 -2.47 -9.90 -4.15
CA LEU A 55 -2.21 -10.47 -5.48
C LEU A 55 -2.76 -11.90 -5.59
N GLU A 56 -2.55 -12.73 -4.57
CA GLU A 56 -3.08 -14.10 -4.48
C GLU A 56 -4.61 -14.12 -4.43
N HIS A 57 -5.23 -13.12 -3.81
CA HIS A 57 -6.68 -12.93 -3.82
C HIS A 57 -7.22 -12.41 -5.18
N GLY A 58 -6.36 -12.21 -6.17
CA GLY A 58 -6.74 -11.79 -7.53
C GLY A 58 -7.00 -10.29 -7.68
N CYS A 59 -6.52 -9.46 -6.75
CA CYS A 59 -6.59 -8.01 -6.87
C CYS A 59 -5.72 -7.52 -8.04
N LYS A 60 -6.36 -6.94 -9.07
CA LYS A 60 -5.68 -6.43 -10.28
C LYS A 60 -5.63 -4.90 -10.40
N GLY A 61 -6.26 -4.18 -9.49
CA GLY A 61 -6.36 -2.72 -9.58
C GLY A 61 -6.64 -2.05 -8.25
N CYS A 62 -7.68 -2.48 -7.53
CA CYS A 62 -8.02 -1.95 -6.21
C CYS A 62 -8.31 -3.08 -5.22
N GLY A 63 -7.87 -2.93 -3.98
CA GLY A 63 -8.09 -3.90 -2.92
C GLY A 63 -7.54 -3.42 -1.59
N SER A 64 -7.94 -4.07 -0.50
CA SER A 64 -7.43 -3.79 0.83
C SER A 64 -7.30 -5.07 1.65
N VAL A 65 -6.33 -5.12 2.55
CA VAL A 65 -6.07 -6.25 3.44
C VAL A 65 -5.74 -5.73 4.84
N PRO A 66 -6.33 -6.29 5.91
CA PRO A 66 -5.99 -5.91 7.29
C PRO A 66 -4.50 -6.12 7.59
N VAL A 67 -3.90 -5.21 8.35
CA VAL A 67 -2.45 -5.30 8.67
C VAL A 67 -2.08 -6.54 9.48
N ASP A 68 -3.04 -7.10 10.22
CA ASP A 68 -2.89 -8.31 11.03
C ASP A 68 -3.18 -9.61 10.25
N PHE A 69 -3.48 -9.53 8.96
CA PHE A 69 -3.73 -10.72 8.13
C PHE A 69 -2.44 -11.54 7.94
N PRO A 70 -2.50 -12.90 7.92
CA PRO A 70 -3.69 -13.75 7.99
C PRO A 70 -4.20 -14.06 9.41
N GLY A 71 -3.57 -13.50 10.45
CA GLY A 71 -3.96 -13.74 11.84
C GLY A 71 -5.33 -13.16 12.22
N SER A 72 -5.77 -12.11 11.52
CA SER A 72 -7.10 -11.50 11.67
C SER A 72 -7.59 -10.93 10.34
N ASN A 73 -8.91 -10.96 10.13
CA ASN A 73 -9.60 -10.25 9.04
C ASN A 73 -10.33 -8.99 9.52
N ASP A 74 -10.09 -8.56 10.77
CA ASP A 74 -10.63 -7.33 11.34
C ASP A 74 -9.78 -6.11 10.92
N PRO A 75 -10.35 -5.08 10.26
CA PRO A 75 -9.62 -3.88 9.86
C PRO A 75 -9.32 -2.92 11.02
N GLY A 76 -9.78 -3.19 12.25
CA GLY A 76 -9.72 -2.25 13.39
C GLY A 76 -8.31 -1.82 13.85
N ASN A 77 -7.24 -2.45 13.36
CA ASN A 77 -5.85 -2.06 13.60
C ASN A 77 -5.18 -1.40 12.37
N GLY A 78 -5.92 -1.27 11.27
CA GLY A 78 -5.50 -0.65 10.03
C GLY A 78 -5.53 -1.61 8.85
N ILE A 79 -5.43 -1.04 7.65
CA ILE A 79 -5.48 -1.77 6.38
C ILE A 79 -4.35 -1.29 5.45
N LEU A 80 -3.79 -2.21 4.68
CA LEU A 80 -2.99 -1.91 3.51
C LEU A 80 -3.91 -1.85 2.29
N THR A 81 -3.87 -0.75 1.56
CA THR A 81 -4.80 -0.48 0.46
C THR A 81 -4.06 -0.16 -0.82
N MET A 82 -4.49 -0.80 -1.91
CA MET A 82 -4.19 -0.40 -3.27
C MET A 82 -5.44 0.27 -3.83
N ASN A 83 -5.35 1.54 -4.24
CA ASN A 83 -6.48 2.22 -4.87
C ASN A 83 -6.03 3.38 -5.77
N TYR A 84 -6.92 3.83 -6.66
CA TYR A 84 -6.73 5.05 -7.43
C TYR A 84 -6.85 6.28 -6.53
N VAL A 85 -5.89 7.20 -6.63
CA VAL A 85 -5.83 8.47 -5.92
C VAL A 85 -5.71 9.62 -6.92
N GLY A 86 -6.40 10.73 -6.63
CA GLY A 86 -6.30 11.96 -7.44
C GLY A 86 -4.98 12.72 -7.28
N GLY A 87 -4.06 12.22 -6.46
CA GLY A 87 -2.75 12.82 -6.20
C GLY A 87 -1.78 11.84 -5.55
N THR A 88 -0.74 11.41 -6.28
CA THR A 88 0.35 10.57 -5.79
C THR A 88 1.30 11.34 -4.87
N ARG A 89 1.12 12.67 -4.73
CA ARG A 89 1.95 13.57 -3.91
C ARG A 89 3.44 13.53 -4.29
N GLY A 90 3.72 13.38 -5.59
CA GLY A 90 5.08 13.27 -6.11
C GLY A 90 5.65 11.86 -6.03
N CYS A 91 4.92 10.89 -5.49
CA CYS A 91 5.33 9.50 -5.50
C CYS A 91 5.18 8.88 -6.90
N GLU A 92 6.25 8.28 -7.41
CA GLU A 92 6.30 7.55 -8.68
C GLU A 92 7.26 6.36 -8.53
N GLY A 93 6.74 5.14 -8.69
CA GLY A 93 7.48 3.94 -8.31
C GLY A 93 7.48 3.77 -6.78
N LEU A 94 8.62 3.38 -6.22
CA LEU A 94 8.82 3.23 -4.78
C LEU A 94 9.04 4.59 -4.11
N CYS A 95 8.38 4.76 -2.97
CA CYS A 95 8.46 5.91 -2.09
C CYS A 95 8.55 5.42 -0.63
#